data_AF-A0A953INF7-F1
#
_entry.id   AF-A0A953INF7-F1
#
_cell.length_a   1.000
_cell.length_b   1.000
_cell.length_c   1.000
_cell.angle_alpha   90.00
_cell.angle_beta   90.00
_cell.angle_gamma   90.00
#
_symmetry.space_group_name_H-M   'P 1'
#
loop_
_entity.id
_entity.type
_entity.pdbx_description
1 polymer ?
#
loop_
_entity_poly.entity_id
_entity_poly.type
_entity_poly.pdbx_seq_one_letter_code
_entity_poly.pdbx_strand_id
1 'polypeptide(L)'
;MAWAAENGYVVLTADLDFGAILATTKGTGPSVIQVRSDILTPHAIGSVVISALRQAKQDLIEGALISVDATRARLRILPLK
;
A
#
# COMPACT_ATOMS: atom_id res chain seq x y z
N MET A 1 -9.41 9.78 -3.92
CA MET A 1 -9.41 8.62 -3.01
C MET A 1 -10.80 8.15 -2.62
N ALA A 2 -11.81 9.03 -2.58
CA ALA A 2 -13.19 8.68 -2.23
C ALA A 2 -13.71 7.43 -2.96
N TRP A 3 -13.56 7.33 -4.29
CA TRP A 3 -14.04 6.17 -5.04
C TRP A 3 -13.44 4.84 -4.56
N ALA A 4 -12.12 4.78 -4.34
CA ALA A 4 -11.48 3.55 -3.86
C ALA A 4 -11.92 3.22 -2.43
N ALA A 5 -12.10 4.22 -1.57
CA ALA A 5 -12.63 4.03 -0.22
C ALA A 5 -14.09 3.52 -0.23
N GLU A 6 -14.96 4.17 -1.00
CA GLU A 6 -16.38 3.84 -1.14
C GLU A 6 -16.60 2.41 -1.67
N ASN A 7 -15.66 1.89 -2.45
CA ASN A 7 -15.72 0.55 -3.03
C ASN A 7 -14.83 -0.48 -2.30
N GLY A 8 -14.19 -0.10 -1.19
CA GLY A 8 -13.35 -1.02 -0.41
C GLY A 8 -12.10 -1.53 -1.14
N TYR A 9 -11.54 -0.73 -2.06
CA TYR A 9 -10.34 -1.08 -2.80
C TYR A 9 -9.06 -0.67 -2.09
N VAL A 10 -7.99 -1.41 -2.37
CA VAL A 10 -6.61 -1.06 -2.01
C VAL A 10 -5.94 -0.41 -3.21
N VAL A 11 -5.26 0.72 -2.99
CA VAL A 11 -4.51 1.40 -4.06
C VAL A 11 -3.08 0.87 -4.09
N LEU A 12 -2.63 0.36 -5.23
CA LEU A 12 -1.22 0.05 -5.49
C LEU A 12 -0.58 1.22 -6.23
N THR A 13 0.52 1.76 -5.70
CA THR A 13 1.19 2.94 -6.29
C THR A 13 2.71 2.88 -6.11
N ALA A 14 3.46 3.58 -6.94
CA ALA A 14 4.89 3.86 -6.74
C ALA A 14 5.16 5.31 -6.31
N ASP A 15 4.11 6.11 -6.15
CA ASP A 15 4.19 7.50 -5.72
C ASP A 15 4.57 7.60 -4.23
N LEU A 16 5.55 8.46 -3.92
CA LEU A 16 6.06 8.63 -2.57
C LEU A 16 5.22 9.56 -1.68
N ASP A 17 4.38 10.39 -2.29
CA ASP A 17 3.65 11.45 -1.58
C ASP A 17 2.35 10.94 -0.93
N PHE A 18 1.93 9.70 -1.24
CA PHE A 18 0.71 9.10 -0.69
C PHE A 18 0.71 8.99 0.84
N GLY A 19 1.87 8.77 1.46
CA GLY A 19 1.97 8.76 2.93
C GLY A 19 1.58 10.10 3.55
N ALA A 20 1.96 11.22 2.92
CA ALA A 20 1.60 12.55 3.38
C ALA A 20 0.12 12.86 3.14
N ILE A 21 -0.42 12.43 1.99
CA ILE A 21 -1.83 12.60 1.62
C ILE A 21 -2.75 11.87 2.61
N LEU A 22 -2.44 10.60 2.93
CA LEU A 22 -3.25 9.82 3.88
C LEU A 22 -3.21 10.41 5.29
N ALA A 23 -2.03 10.85 5.75
CA ALA A 23 -1.85 11.46 7.06
C ALA A 23 -2.66 12.76 7.24
N THR A 24 -2.93 13.49 6.16
CA THR A 24 -3.74 14.71 6.21
C THR A 24 -5.25 14.44 6.15
N THR A 25 -5.67 13.33 5.54
CA THR A 25 -7.10 13.06 5.30
C THR A 25 -7.87 12.55 6.52
N LYS A 26 -7.24 12.15 7.64
CA LYS A 26 -7.88 11.54 8.84
C LYS A 26 -8.90 10.42 8.51
N GLY A 27 -8.86 9.91 7.28
CA GLY A 27 -9.78 8.90 6.78
C GLY A 27 -9.24 7.52 7.10
N THR A 28 -10.13 6.56 7.37
CA THR A 28 -9.79 5.16 7.61
C THR A 28 -9.38 4.41 6.33
N GLY A 29 -9.37 5.08 5.17
CA GLY A 29 -9.00 4.45 3.91
C GLY A 29 -9.00 5.39 2.69
N PRO A 30 -8.74 4.84 1.49
CA PRO A 30 -8.43 3.43 1.25
C PRO A 30 -7.04 3.05 1.76
N SER A 31 -6.82 1.77 2.01
CA SER A 31 -5.49 1.24 2.25
C SER A 31 -4.62 1.38 0.99
N VAL A 32 -3.31 1.52 1.19
CA VAL A 32 -2.36 1.78 0.11
C VAL A 32 -1.17 0.84 0.23
N ILE A 33 -0.76 0.27 -0.91
CA ILE A 33 0.51 -0.44 -1.07
C ILE A 33 1.40 0.42 -1.95
N GLN A 34 2.54 0.81 -1.40
CA GLN A 34 3.53 1.65 -2.04
C GLN A 34 4.74 0.82 -2.43
N VAL A 35 4.98 0.68 -3.74
CA VAL A 35 6.10 -0.06 -4.31
C VAL A 35 7.30 0.85 -4.45
N ARG A 36 8.40 0.48 -3.78
CA ARG A 36 9.71 1.11 -3.93
C ARG A 36 10.60 0.18 -4.74
N SER A 37 10.69 0.48 -6.03
CA SER A 37 11.55 -0.25 -6.95
C SER A 37 11.86 0.61 -8.15
N ASP A 38 13.09 0.48 -8.67
CA ASP A 38 13.49 1.09 -9.94
C ASP A 38 12.86 0.36 -11.14
N ILE A 39 12.37 -0.87 -10.96
CA ILE A 39 11.80 -1.72 -12.01
C ILE A 39 10.38 -2.13 -11.62
N LEU A 40 9.37 -1.53 -12.24
CA LEU A 40 7.95 -1.74 -11.90
C LEU A 40 7.23 -2.77 -12.79
N THR A 41 7.97 -3.62 -13.51
CA THR A 41 7.34 -4.63 -14.36
C THR A 41 6.66 -5.71 -13.51
N PRO A 42 5.53 -6.30 -13.95
CA PRO A 42 4.87 -7.38 -13.21
C PRO A 42 5.80 -8.57 -12.90
N HIS A 43 6.76 -8.84 -13.79
CA HIS A 43 7.77 -9.87 -13.58
C HIS A 43 8.69 -9.55 -12.39
N ALA A 44 9.10 -8.28 -12.24
CA ALA A 44 9.99 -7.84 -11.17
C ALA A 44 9.29 -7.71 -9.81
N ILE A 45 8.07 -7.15 -9.77
CA ILE A 45 7.40 -6.80 -8.50
C ILE A 45 6.25 -7.73 -8.11
N GLY A 46 5.74 -8.55 -9.05
CA GLY A 46 4.49 -9.27 -8.87
C GLY A 46 4.51 -10.24 -7.68
N SER A 47 5.57 -11.03 -7.54
CA SER A 47 5.70 -11.99 -6.44
C SER A 47 5.76 -11.29 -5.07
N VAL A 48 6.49 -10.18 -4.96
CA VAL A 48 6.60 -9.39 -3.74
C VAL A 48 5.27 -8.72 -3.39
N VAL A 49 4.57 -8.14 -4.38
CA VAL A 49 3.26 -7.51 -4.17
C VAL A 49 2.21 -8.54 -3.72
N ILE A 50 2.15 -9.71 -4.36
CA ILE A 50 1.23 -10.79 -3.96
C ILE A 50 1.54 -11.27 -2.54
N SER A 51 2.82 -11.40 -2.20
CA SER A 51 3.24 -11.81 -0.86
C SER A 51 2.83 -10.78 0.20
N ALA A 52 3.01 -9.49 -0.07
CA ALA A 52 2.60 -8.41 0.83
C ALA A 52 1.08 -8.36 1.02
N LEU A 53 0.30 -8.50 -0.07
CA LEU A 53 -1.16 -8.59 -0.01
C LEU A 53 -1.64 -9.73 0.90
N ARG A 54 -0.99 -10.89 0.83
CA ARG A 54 -1.35 -12.05 1.66
C ARG A 54 -0.98 -11.85 3.12
N GLN A 55 0.22 -11.34 3.38
CA GLN A 55 0.73 -11.17 4.74
C GLN A 55 -0.03 -10.10 5.52
N ALA A 56 -0.37 -8.99 4.86
CA ALA A 56 -0.99 -7.84 5.52
C ALA A 56 -2.49 -7.71 5.22
N LYS A 57 -3.16 -8.83 4.91
CA LYS A 57 -4.59 -8.84 4.55
C LYS A 57 -5.45 -8.15 5.60
N GLN A 58 -5.26 -8.46 6.88
CA GLN A 58 -6.05 -7.88 7.97
C GLN A 58 -5.77 -6.37 8.11
N ASP A 59 -4.50 -5.99 8.10
CA ASP A 59 -4.11 -4.58 8.19
C ASP A 59 -4.69 -3.74 7.02
N LEU A 60 -4.69 -4.30 5.81
CA LEU A 60 -5.29 -3.66 4.63
C LEU A 60 -6.81 -3.52 4.73
N ILE A 61 -7.49 -4.41 5.46
CA ILE A 61 -8.93 -4.30 5.72
C ILE A 61 -9.22 -3.21 6.77
N GLU A 62 -8.37 -3.10 7.80
CA GLU A 62 -8.53 -2.14 8.90
C GLU A 62 -8.08 -0.72 8.53
N GLY A 63 -7.34 -0.56 7.44
CA GLY A 63 -6.79 0.72 7.00
C GLY A 63 -5.30 0.80 7.26
N ALA A 64 -4.49 0.55 6.23
CA ALA A 64 -3.04 0.56 6.34
C ALA A 64 -2.36 1.18 5.13
N LEU A 65 -1.22 1.81 5.38
CA LEU A 65 -0.22 2.11 4.36
C LEU A 65 0.95 1.15 4.52
N ILE A 66 1.23 0.41 3.45
CA ILE A 66 2.29 -0.60 3.38
C ILE A 66 3.30 -0.17 2.34
N SER A 67 4.56 -0.01 2.73
CA SER A 67 5.64 0.07 1.75
C SER A 67 6.19 -1.33 1.46
N VAL A 68 6.42 -1.64 0.19
CA VAL A 68 7.13 -2.85 -0.27
C VAL A 68 8.36 -2.43 -1.06
N ASP A 69 9.47 -3.12 -0.85
CA ASP A 69 10.71 -2.91 -1.58
C ASP A 69 11.07 -4.22 -2.31
N ALA A 70 11.33 -4.11 -3.62
CA ALA A 70 11.59 -5.26 -4.48
C ALA A 70 12.98 -5.87 -4.24
N THR A 71 13.93 -5.09 -3.72
CA THR A 71 15.30 -5.52 -3.41
C THR A 71 15.42 -6.12 -2.01
N ARG A 72 14.58 -5.67 -1.07
CA ARG A 72 14.45 -6.24 0.29
C ARG A 72 12.99 -6.17 0.72
N ALA A 73 12.32 -7.30 0.88
CA ALA A 73 10.94 -7.35 1.37
C ALA A 73 10.86 -6.79 2.81
N ARG A 74 10.67 -5.47 2.93
CA ARG A 74 10.41 -4.79 4.20
C ARG A 74 9.00 -4.25 4.17
N LEU A 75 8.13 -4.91 4.91
CA LEU A 75 6.79 -4.44 5.19
C LEU A 75 6.85 -3.43 6.33
N ARG A 76 6.40 -2.20 6.09
CA ARG A 76 6.20 -1.20 7.15
C ARG A 76 4.74 -0.80 7.18
N ILE A 77 4.06 -1.18 8.25
CA ILE A 77 2.70 -0.73 8.55
C ILE A 77 2.83 0.64 9.20
N LEU A 78 2.19 1.64 8.61
CA LEU A 78 2.01 2.95 9.23
C LEU A 78 0.60 3.02 9.82
N PRO A 79 0.42 3.40 11.09
CA PRO A 79 -0.91 3.53 11.66
C PRO A 79 -1.64 4.68 10.96
N LEU A 80 -2.78 4.38 10.34
CA LEU A 80 -3.80 5.38 10.06
C LEU A 80 -4.58 5.54 11.37
N LYS A 81 -4.39 6.66 12.09
CA LYS A 81 -5.16 7.01 13.29
C LYS A 81 -5.88 8.33 13.07
#